data_AF-A0A7C9EBN5-F1
#
_entry.id   AF-A0A7C9EBN5-F1
#
_cell.length_a   1.000
_cell.length_b   1.000
_cell.length_c   1.000
_cell.angle_alpha   90.00
_cell.angle_beta   90.00
_cell.angle_gamma   90.00
#
_symmetry.space_group_name_H-M   'P 1'
#
loop_
_entity.id
_entity.type
_entity.pdbx_description
1 polymer ?
#
loop_
_entity_poly.entity_id
_entity_poly.type
_entity_poly.pdbx_seq_one_letter_code
_entity_poly.pdbx_strand_id
1 'polypeptide(L)'
;MCPVEIVPELPGSLQGQSMESNFPHLRGVRWRIDLGALPSSSSSTIDDLRRVTADSRRRYASLRKHLLIDPHVRKFGNDCQDLAIDNPLSQNPDSMWGRFFLNAELEQTVDKDLSRLYPEHESYFQTPGCQGMLRRILLLWCLRH
;
A
#
# COMPACT_ATOMS: atom_id res chain seq x y z
N MET A 1 -27.36 53.82 37.84
CA MET A 1 -25.99 53.34 37.56
C MET A 1 -25.79 51.99 38.19
N CYS A 2 -25.82 50.94 37.37
CA CYS A 2 -25.09 49.69 37.53
C CYS A 2 -24.37 49.46 36.17
N PRO A 3 -23.15 48.91 36.11
CA PRO A 3 -22.37 48.90 34.89
C PRO A 3 -22.88 47.83 33.91
N VAL A 4 -22.84 48.16 32.62
CA VAL A 4 -23.03 47.20 31.53
C VAL A 4 -21.72 46.42 31.39
N GLU A 5 -21.73 45.12 31.68
CA GLU A 5 -20.65 44.23 31.28
C GLU A 5 -20.73 44.00 29.76
N ILE A 6 -19.75 44.54 29.05
CA ILE A 6 -19.53 44.25 27.63
C ILE A 6 -18.79 42.91 27.58
N VAL A 7 -19.52 41.84 27.30
CA VAL A 7 -18.93 40.56 26.91
C VAL A 7 -18.31 40.74 25.52
N PRO A 8 -17.00 40.49 25.33
CA PRO A 8 -16.43 40.53 23.99
C PRO A 8 -16.91 39.30 23.23
N GLU A 9 -17.61 39.52 22.12
CA GLU A 9 -17.89 38.47 21.16
C GLU A 9 -16.56 37.85 20.70
N LEU A 10 -16.38 36.56 20.98
CA LEU A 10 -15.35 35.75 20.36
C LEU A 10 -15.60 35.73 18.85
N PRO A 11 -14.65 36.16 18.00
CA PRO A 11 -14.79 36.00 16.57
C PRO A 11 -14.87 34.51 16.28
N GLY A 12 -15.89 34.15 15.50
CA GLY A 12 -16.30 32.79 15.20
C GLY A 12 -15.13 31.83 15.06
N SER A 13 -15.25 30.71 15.78
CA SER A 13 -14.56 29.49 15.43
C SER A 13 -14.63 29.34 13.92
N LEU A 14 -13.47 29.48 13.27
CA LEU A 14 -13.26 28.98 11.92
C LEU A 14 -13.48 27.48 12.05
N GLN A 15 -14.75 27.08 12.00
CA GLN A 15 -15.14 25.76 11.54
C GLN A 15 -14.35 25.59 10.26
N GLY A 16 -13.29 24.79 10.35
CA GLY A 16 -12.65 24.23 9.19
C GLY A 16 -13.81 23.65 8.41
N GLN A 17 -14.20 24.34 7.35
CA GLN A 17 -15.12 23.83 6.37
C GLN A 17 -14.34 22.68 5.76
N SER A 18 -14.42 21.52 6.42
CA SER A 18 -14.30 20.26 5.73
C SER A 18 -15.30 20.42 4.60
N MET A 19 -14.78 20.64 3.39
CA MET A 19 -15.54 20.45 2.18
C MET A 19 -15.95 18.97 2.21
N GLU A 20 -17.01 18.65 2.95
CA GLU A 20 -17.83 17.47 2.72
C GLU A 20 -18.59 17.73 1.43
N SER A 21 -17.82 17.88 0.36
CA SER A 21 -18.31 18.07 -0.97
C SER A 21 -18.89 16.73 -1.38
N ASN A 22 -20.22 16.69 -1.51
CA ASN A 22 -21.05 15.56 -1.95
C ASN A 22 -20.77 15.16 -3.41
N PHE A 23 -19.51 14.86 -3.73
CA PHE A 23 -19.06 14.39 -5.03
C PHE A 23 -18.60 12.94 -4.89
N PRO A 24 -19.52 11.96 -4.85
CA PRO A 24 -19.17 10.54 -4.72
C PRO A 24 -18.23 10.09 -5.85
N HIS A 25 -18.35 10.69 -7.04
CA HIS A 25 -17.47 10.44 -8.19
C HIS A 25 -16.03 10.96 -8.00
N LEU A 26 -15.80 11.90 -7.09
CA LEU A 26 -14.47 12.41 -6.75
C LEU A 26 -13.86 11.71 -5.54
N ARG A 27 -14.60 10.81 -4.86
CA ARG A 27 -14.11 10.10 -3.67
C ARG A 27 -12.74 9.47 -3.89
N GLY A 28 -12.52 8.83 -5.05
CA GLY A 28 -11.24 8.21 -5.37
C GLY A 28 -10.08 9.19 -5.59
N VAL A 29 -10.35 10.43 -6.01
CA VAL A 29 -9.33 11.50 -6.06
C VAL A 29 -9.07 12.02 -4.65
N ARG A 30 -10.14 12.32 -3.90
CA ARG A 30 -10.07 12.83 -2.54
C ARG A 30 -9.28 11.91 -1.61
N TRP A 31 -9.56 10.61 -1.63
CA TRP A 31 -8.82 9.62 -0.85
C TRP A 31 -7.33 9.57 -1.20
N ARG A 32 -6.96 9.72 -2.47
CA ARG A 32 -5.55 9.75 -2.86
C ARG A 32 -4.83 11.01 -2.34
N ILE A 33 -5.54 12.12 -2.22
CA ILE A 33 -5.01 13.36 -1.62
C ILE A 33 -4.87 13.17 -0.10
N ASP A 34 -5.94 12.72 0.57
CA ASP A 34 -5.98 12.55 2.03
C ASP A 34 -4.96 11.52 2.53
N LEU A 35 -4.71 10.45 1.76
CA LEU A 35 -3.69 9.44 2.06
C LEU A 35 -2.27 9.86 1.64
N GLY A 36 -2.08 11.08 1.11
CA GLY A 36 -0.77 11.58 0.66
C GLY A 36 -0.22 10.91 -0.61
N ALA A 37 -1.03 10.15 -1.34
CA ALA A 37 -0.64 9.54 -2.61
C ALA A 37 -0.59 10.55 -3.78
N LEU A 38 -1.31 11.67 -3.65
CA LEU A 38 -1.27 12.83 -4.55
C LEU A 38 -0.94 14.10 -3.76
N PRO A 39 -0.28 15.09 -4.38
CA PRO A 39 0.00 16.35 -3.72
C PRO A 39 -1.31 17.09 -3.43
N SER A 40 -1.39 17.69 -2.23
CA SER A 40 -2.55 18.45 -1.76
C SER A 40 -2.44 19.96 -2.01
N SER A 41 -1.28 20.43 -2.51
CA SER A 41 -1.01 21.86 -2.66
C SER A 41 -1.94 22.51 -3.68
N SER A 42 -2.50 23.68 -3.33
CA SER A 42 -3.37 24.48 -4.20
C SER A 42 -2.69 24.95 -5.49
N SER A 43 -1.36 24.94 -5.54
CA SER A 43 -0.54 25.24 -6.71
C SER A 43 -0.26 24.02 -7.61
N SER A 44 -0.71 22.81 -7.25
CA SER A 44 -0.44 21.60 -8.02
C SER A 44 -1.23 21.61 -9.33
N THR A 45 -0.53 21.44 -10.44
CA THR A 45 -1.16 21.33 -11.76
C THR A 45 -1.65 19.90 -12.02
N ILE A 46 -2.51 19.74 -13.02
CA ILE A 46 -2.95 18.41 -13.50
C ILE A 46 -1.74 17.57 -13.93
N ASP A 47 -0.73 18.20 -14.54
CA ASP A 47 0.48 17.51 -14.97
C ASP A 47 1.35 17.04 -13.79
N ASP A 48 1.35 17.77 -12.67
CA ASP A 48 1.96 17.31 -11.42
C ASP A 48 1.27 16.04 -10.90
N LEU A 49 -0.07 16.02 -10.88
CA LEU A 49 -0.83 14.85 -10.45
C LEU A 49 -0.55 13.62 -11.33
N ARG A 50 -0.51 13.83 -12.66
CA ARG A 50 -0.18 12.79 -13.64
C ARG A 50 1.23 12.27 -13.45
N ARG A 51 2.21 13.15 -13.27
CA ARG A 51 3.61 12.79 -13.04
C ARG A 51 3.77 11.96 -11.78
N VAL A 52 3.25 12.43 -10.64
CA VAL A 52 3.31 11.71 -9.36
C VAL A 52 2.64 10.34 -9.46
N THR A 53 1.47 10.26 -10.11
CA THR A 53 0.78 8.97 -10.34
C THR A 53 1.63 8.01 -11.17
N ALA A 54 2.22 8.50 -12.27
CA ALA A 54 3.06 7.69 -13.15
C ALA A 54 4.33 7.19 -12.44
N ASP A 55 4.98 8.05 -11.66
CA ASP A 55 6.17 7.68 -10.87
C ASP A 55 5.85 6.65 -9.80
N SER A 56 4.72 6.80 -9.09
CA SER A 56 4.26 5.80 -8.12
C SER A 56 3.97 4.44 -8.78
N ARG A 57 3.34 4.43 -9.96
CA ARG A 57 3.11 3.19 -10.73
C ARG A 57 4.41 2.53 -11.19
N ARG A 58 5.38 3.32 -11.68
CA ARG A 58 6.72 2.83 -12.07
C ARG A 58 7.45 2.22 -10.88
N ARG A 59 7.44 2.89 -9.73
CA ARG A 59 8.05 2.38 -8.49
C ARG A 59 7.42 1.06 -8.05
N TYR A 60 6.09 0.97 -8.03
CA TYR A 60 5.38 -0.28 -7.72
C TYR A 60 5.72 -1.40 -8.72
N ALA A 61 5.74 -1.11 -10.03
CA ALA A 61 6.08 -2.10 -11.04
C ALA A 61 7.51 -2.62 -10.90
N SER A 62 8.47 -1.74 -10.57
CA SER A 62 9.84 -2.12 -10.25
C SER A 62 9.88 -3.00 -9.00
N LEU A 63 9.26 -2.57 -7.90
CA LEU A 63 9.26 -3.33 -6.65
C LEU A 63 8.65 -4.72 -6.83
N ARG A 64 7.53 -4.81 -7.55
CA ARG A 64 6.89 -6.08 -7.91
C ARG A 64 7.84 -6.98 -8.71
N LYS A 65 8.58 -6.43 -9.67
CA LYS A 65 9.57 -7.20 -10.44
C LYS A 65 10.71 -7.72 -9.57
N HIS A 66 11.14 -6.98 -8.54
CA HIS A 66 12.27 -7.40 -7.70
C HIS A 66 11.87 -8.35 -6.57
N LEU A 67 10.65 -8.22 -6.03
CA LEU A 67 10.22 -8.96 -4.85
C LEU A 67 9.26 -10.11 -5.14
N LEU A 68 8.42 -9.99 -6.18
CA LEU A 68 7.41 -11.00 -6.52
C LEU A 68 7.75 -11.80 -7.79
N ILE A 69 8.65 -11.29 -8.64
CA ILE A 69 9.09 -12.01 -9.86
C ILE A 69 10.44 -12.66 -9.56
N ASP A 70 10.33 -13.87 -9.04
CA ASP A 70 11.30 -14.97 -8.92
C ASP A 70 12.76 -14.66 -8.47
N PRO A 71 13.18 -15.12 -7.27
CA PRO A 71 14.58 -15.07 -6.82
C PRO A 71 15.56 -15.84 -7.71
N HIS A 72 15.11 -16.78 -8.55
CA HIS A 72 15.97 -17.53 -9.48
C HIS A 72 16.52 -16.69 -10.63
N VAL A 73 16.03 -15.46 -10.83
CA VAL A 73 16.55 -14.52 -11.85
C VAL A 73 17.65 -13.61 -11.29
N ARG A 74 18.03 -13.76 -9.99
CA ARG A 74 19.31 -13.26 -9.52
C ARG A 74 20.42 -14.05 -10.22
N LYS A 75 20.79 -13.51 -11.39
CA LYS A 75 21.99 -13.77 -12.17
C LYS A 75 23.01 -14.58 -11.35
N PHE A 76 23.16 -15.84 -11.73
CA PHE A 76 24.33 -16.67 -11.46
C PHE A 76 25.57 -15.94 -12.01
N GLY A 77 26.03 -14.96 -11.26
CA GLY A 77 27.05 -14.01 -11.67
C GLY A 77 27.94 -13.72 -10.49
N ASN A 78 28.81 -14.68 -10.20
CA ASN A 78 30.09 -14.50 -9.50
C ASN A 78 30.14 -14.45 -7.97
N ASP A 79 29.28 -15.16 -7.24
CA ASP A 79 29.58 -15.48 -5.84
C ASP A 79 29.43 -16.98 -5.61
N CYS A 80 30.52 -17.60 -5.16
CA CYS A 80 30.56 -18.96 -4.65
C CYS A 80 29.46 -19.11 -3.58
N GLN A 81 28.30 -19.67 -3.93
CA GLN A 81 27.30 -20.04 -2.93
C GLN A 81 27.90 -21.17 -2.11
N ASP A 82 28.17 -20.90 -0.84
CA ASP A 82 28.61 -21.91 0.10
C ASP A 82 27.48 -22.95 0.22
N LEU A 83 27.65 -24.09 -0.45
CA LEU A 83 26.68 -25.18 -0.46
C LEU A 83 26.42 -25.76 0.93
N ALA A 84 27.29 -25.48 1.91
CA ALA A 84 27.03 -25.80 3.31
C ALA A 84 25.95 -24.91 3.94
N ILE A 85 25.76 -23.68 3.43
CA ILE A 85 24.79 -22.70 3.93
C ILE A 85 23.49 -22.73 3.11
N ASP A 86 23.56 -22.91 1.78
CA ASP A 86 22.42 -22.90 0.86
C ASP A 86 21.84 -24.31 0.56
N ASN A 87 21.54 -25.07 1.62
CA ASN A 87 20.88 -26.39 1.54
C ASN A 87 19.42 -26.32 2.03
N PRO A 88 18.47 -27.14 1.50
CA PRO A 88 17.07 -27.18 1.96
C PRO A 88 16.85 -27.44 3.45
N LEU A 89 17.83 -28.01 4.16
CA LEU A 89 17.76 -28.22 5.62
C LEU A 89 18.45 -27.12 6.43
N SER A 90 19.02 -26.11 5.76
CA SER A 90 19.67 -24.98 6.42
C SER A 90 18.68 -24.28 7.35
N GLN A 91 19.07 -24.14 8.62
CA GLN A 91 18.31 -23.38 9.62
C GLN A 91 18.61 -21.88 9.56
N ASN A 92 19.47 -21.45 8.62
CA ASN A 92 19.79 -20.04 8.46
C ASN A 92 18.62 -19.33 7.74
N PRO A 93 17.96 -18.34 8.38
CA PRO A 93 16.84 -17.62 7.78
C PRO A 93 17.23 -16.81 6.53
N ASP A 94 18.51 -16.45 6.39
CA ASP A 94 19.02 -15.72 5.23
C ASP A 94 19.41 -16.62 4.05
N SER A 95 19.40 -17.95 4.23
CA SER A 95 19.64 -18.90 3.15
C SER A 95 18.56 -18.79 2.07
N MET A 96 18.89 -19.24 0.85
CA MET A 96 17.93 -19.29 -0.25
C MET A 96 16.65 -20.06 0.14
N TRP A 97 16.84 -21.20 0.81
CA TRP A 97 15.73 -22.07 1.24
C TRP A 97 14.95 -21.50 2.41
N GLY A 98 15.61 -20.90 3.40
CA GLY A 98 14.93 -20.20 4.51
C GLY A 98 14.01 -19.09 4.00
N ARG A 99 14.49 -18.27 3.07
CA ARG A 99 13.68 -17.22 2.41
C ARG A 99 12.54 -17.80 1.58
N PHE A 100 12.77 -18.91 0.87
CA PHE A 100 11.73 -19.58 0.10
C PHE A 100 10.58 -20.07 0.99
N PHE A 101 10.90 -20.80 2.06
CA PHE A 101 9.87 -21.31 2.97
C PHE A 101 9.13 -20.20 3.70
N LEU A 102 9.84 -19.15 4.13
CA LEU A 102 9.21 -17.97 4.74
C LEU A 102 8.23 -17.30 3.76
N ASN A 103 8.64 -17.12 2.49
CA ASN A 103 7.77 -16.54 1.48
C ASN A 103 6.55 -17.43 1.19
N ALA A 104 6.72 -18.75 1.15
CA ALA A 104 5.62 -19.69 0.94
C ALA A 104 4.61 -19.67 2.10
N GLU A 105 5.08 -19.57 3.35
CA GLU A 105 4.22 -19.43 4.53
C GLU A 105 3.46 -18.10 4.52
N LEU A 106 4.14 -17.01 4.13
CA LEU A 106 3.52 -15.70 3.97
C LEU A 106 2.43 -15.71 2.87
N GLU A 107 2.71 -16.34 1.74
CA GLU A 107 1.72 -16.56 0.67
C GLU A 107 0.50 -17.32 1.15
N GLN A 108 0.70 -18.42 1.88
CA GLN A 108 -0.40 -19.20 2.43
C GLN A 108 -1.24 -18.39 3.42
N THR A 109 -0.61 -17.58 4.25
CA THR A 109 -1.30 -16.72 5.23
C THR A 109 -2.17 -15.68 4.53
N VAL A 110 -1.61 -14.99 3.52
CA VAL A 110 -2.37 -14.00 2.73
C VAL A 110 -3.55 -14.66 2.02
N ASP A 111 -3.36 -15.83 1.41
CA ASP A 111 -4.44 -16.54 0.72
C ASP A 111 -5.58 -16.93 1.65
N LYS A 112 -5.23 -17.45 2.83
CA LYS A 112 -6.21 -17.79 3.86
C LYS A 112 -7.03 -16.58 4.27
N ASP A 113 -6.37 -15.43 4.50
CA ASP A 113 -7.05 -14.20 4.88
C ASP A 113 -7.94 -13.62 3.78
N LEU A 114 -7.52 -13.72 2.52
CA LEU A 114 -8.32 -13.23 1.41
C LEU A 114 -9.54 -14.11 1.12
N SER A 115 -9.44 -15.43 1.32
CA SER A 115 -10.58 -16.35 1.13
C SER A 115 -11.77 -16.07 2.05
N ARG A 116 -11.52 -15.45 3.22
CA ARG A 116 -12.53 -15.09 4.23
C ARG A 116 -12.93 -13.62 4.21
N LEU A 117 -12.47 -12.86 3.21
CA LEU A 117 -12.69 -11.41 3.15
C LEU A 117 -14.12 -11.06 2.71
N TYR A 118 -14.92 -10.52 3.63
CA TYR A 118 -16.29 -10.06 3.40
C TYR A 118 -17.19 -11.06 2.64
N PRO A 119 -17.44 -12.26 3.19
CA PRO A 119 -18.22 -13.29 2.50
C PRO A 119 -19.68 -12.88 2.27
N GLU A 120 -20.22 -11.98 3.11
CA GLU A 120 -21.63 -11.55 3.08
C GLU A 120 -21.91 -10.39 2.13
N HIS A 121 -20.89 -9.60 1.80
CA HIS A 121 -21.03 -8.46 0.88
C HIS A 121 -20.75 -8.89 -0.55
N GLU A 122 -21.30 -8.15 -1.52
CA GLU A 122 -21.15 -8.35 -2.98
C GLU A 122 -19.89 -9.12 -3.38
N SER A 123 -20.03 -10.08 -4.30
CA SER A 123 -18.97 -11.03 -4.69
C SER A 123 -17.72 -10.39 -5.32
N TYR A 124 -17.64 -9.06 -5.41
CA TYR A 124 -16.50 -8.30 -5.87
C TYR A 124 -15.18 -8.76 -5.24
N PHE A 125 -15.13 -8.89 -3.91
CA PHE A 125 -13.93 -9.33 -3.21
C PHE A 125 -13.58 -10.79 -3.48
N GLN A 126 -14.55 -11.61 -3.85
CA GLN A 126 -14.36 -13.02 -4.18
C GLN A 126 -13.99 -13.25 -5.66
N THR A 127 -14.04 -12.20 -6.49
CA THR A 127 -13.63 -12.32 -7.90
C THR A 127 -12.13 -12.65 -8.00
N PRO A 128 -11.72 -13.56 -8.92
CA PRO A 128 -10.31 -13.89 -9.12
C PRO A 128 -9.44 -12.65 -9.43
N GLY A 129 -10.00 -11.65 -10.12
CA GLY A 129 -9.31 -10.40 -10.42
C GLY A 129 -9.01 -9.57 -9.18
N CYS A 130 -9.99 -9.41 -8.28
CA CYS A 130 -9.81 -8.67 -7.03
C CYS A 130 -8.88 -9.41 -6.06
N GLN A 131 -9.10 -10.72 -5.87
CA GLN A 131 -8.25 -11.61 -5.07
C GLN A 131 -6.79 -11.53 -5.52
N GLY A 132 -6.51 -11.68 -6.82
CA GLY A 132 -5.16 -11.58 -7.35
C GLY A 132 -4.55 -10.17 -7.21
N MET A 133 -5.35 -9.11 -7.26
CA MET A 133 -4.88 -7.75 -7.00
C MET A 133 -4.49 -7.56 -5.53
N LEU A 134 -5.36 -7.95 -4.60
CA LEU A 134 -5.13 -7.82 -3.16
C LEU A 134 -3.95 -8.68 -2.71
N ARG A 135 -3.87 -9.95 -3.16
CA ARG A 135 -2.74 -10.84 -2.89
C ARG A 135 -1.41 -10.17 -3.24
N ARG A 136 -1.31 -9.60 -4.45
CA ARG A 136 -0.07 -8.92 -4.88
C ARG A 136 0.26 -7.69 -4.04
N ILE A 137 -0.73 -6.88 -3.67
CA ILE A 137 -0.51 -5.68 -2.85
C ILE A 137 -0.02 -6.08 -1.46
N LEU A 138 -0.70 -7.05 -0.82
CA LEU A 138 -0.39 -7.49 0.55
C LEU A 138 0.95 -8.21 0.63
N LEU A 139 1.25 -9.14 -0.29
CA LEU A 139 2.55 -9.82 -0.31
C LEU A 139 3.71 -8.85 -0.48
N LEU A 140 3.57 -7.90 -1.42
CA LEU A 140 4.61 -6.90 -1.64
C LEU A 140 4.81 -5.99 -0.41
N TRP A 141 3.74 -5.71 0.34
CA TRP A 141 3.84 -4.97 1.60
C TRP A 141 4.62 -5.76 2.66
N CYS A 142 4.25 -7.02 2.89
CA CYS A 142 4.87 -7.92 3.87
C CYS A 142 6.32 -8.31 3.54
N LEU A 143 6.69 -8.35 2.25
CA LEU A 143 8.09 -8.58 1.87
C LEU A 143 8.96 -7.34 2.05
N ARG A 144 8.35 -6.16 2.17
CA ARG A 144 9.07 -4.88 2.26
C ARG A 144 9.30 -4.42 3.72
N HIS A 145 8.43 -4.81 4.64
CA HIS A 145 8.39 -4.38 6.05
C HIS A 145 8.31 -5.60 6.95
#